data_AF-A0A497RI41-F1
#
_entry.id   AF-A0A497RI41-F1
#
_cell.length_a   1.000
_cell.length_b   1.000
_cell.length_c   1.000
_cell.angle_alpha   90.00
_cell.angle_beta   90.00
_cell.angle_gamma   90.00
#
_symmetry.space_group_name_H-M   'P 1'
#
loop_
_entity.id
_entity.type
_entity.pdbx_description
1 polymer ?
#
loop_
_entity_poly.entity_id
_entity_poly.type
_entity_poly.pdbx_seq_one_letter_code
_entity_poly.pdbx_strand_id
1 'polypeptide(L)'
;MVMRIRRDIDFEKLWSVLGECYNSLCIRCLAFKKDEMIVGNKTTILLSKRNRDKVEKEVESEYENIKEMSVIDIDDIVLLYDVKDANKAPEFYKTLQTGRITLKNHVVEIGEYDENQKPTIREETYLRLRHEKYPIIEYIPRFKAIDIESILNDVENRLYTLGIYSLNEIGFQWLELPNMREITYDVLLAFPIYFEQVHLPKLYGNTF
;
A
#
# COMPACT_ATOMS: atom_id res chain seq x y z
N MET A 1 14.90 20.54 19.66
CA MET A 1 14.34 19.27 20.16
C MET A 1 13.95 18.45 18.94
N VAL A 2 14.61 17.31 18.70
CA VAL A 2 14.26 16.43 17.57
C VAL A 2 13.14 15.51 18.06
N MET A 3 11.92 15.72 17.59
CA MET A 3 10.83 14.76 17.81
C MET A 3 11.17 13.50 16.99
N ARG A 4 11.16 12.34 17.64
CA ARG A 4 11.36 11.03 17.00
C ARG A 4 10.11 10.19 17.21
N ILE A 5 9.66 9.50 16.16
CA ILE A 5 8.56 8.56 16.27
C ILE A 5 9.04 7.33 17.05
N ARG A 6 8.22 6.88 18.00
CA ARG A 6 8.41 5.61 18.69
C ARG A 6 8.23 4.46 17.70
N ARG A 7 9.22 3.56 17.63
CA ARG A 7 9.26 2.43 16.69
C ARG A 7 8.85 1.10 17.31
N ASP A 8 8.55 1.10 18.60
CA ASP A 8 8.19 -0.06 19.41
C ASP A 8 6.67 -0.21 19.60
N ILE A 9 5.89 0.40 18.71
CA ILE A 9 4.43 0.46 18.78
C ILE A 9 3.85 -0.61 17.85
N ASP A 10 2.86 -1.36 18.32
CA ASP A 10 2.14 -2.31 17.47
C ASP A 10 0.97 -1.65 16.71
N PHE A 11 0.40 -2.39 15.77
CA PHE A 11 -0.75 -1.93 15.00
C PHE A 11 -1.91 -1.50 15.89
N GLU A 12 -2.25 -2.28 16.92
CA GLU A 12 -3.39 -2.00 17.80
C GLU A 12 -3.22 -0.67 18.53
N LYS A 13 -2.00 -0.36 18.98
CA LYS A 13 -1.70 0.91 19.63
C LYS A 13 -1.74 2.07 18.65
N LEU A 14 -1.23 1.93 17.42
CA LEU A 14 -1.37 2.94 16.36
C LEU A 14 -2.84 3.20 16.06
N TRP A 15 -3.62 2.14 15.86
CA TRP A 15 -5.04 2.20 15.57
C TRP A 15 -5.84 2.86 16.69
N SER A 16 -5.52 2.56 17.95
CA SER A 16 -6.19 3.18 19.10
C SER A 16 -6.03 4.70 19.18
N VAL A 17 -5.01 5.27 18.52
CA VAL A 17 -4.72 6.71 18.52
C VAL A 17 -5.22 7.38 17.25
N LEU A 18 -5.04 6.73 16.10
CA LEU A 18 -5.27 7.34 14.79
C LEU A 18 -6.54 6.83 14.09
N GLY A 19 -7.12 5.72 14.53
CA GLY A 19 -8.17 5.00 13.80
C GLY A 19 -9.40 5.84 13.49
N GLU A 20 -9.80 6.72 14.42
CA GLU A 20 -10.94 7.63 14.25
C GLU A 20 -10.71 8.74 13.21
N CYS A 21 -9.47 8.95 12.77
CA CYS A 21 -9.14 9.95 11.77
C CYS A 21 -9.46 9.50 10.33
N TYR A 22 -9.78 8.23 10.13
CA TYR A 22 -9.91 7.61 8.81
C TYR A 22 -11.35 7.22 8.51
N ASN A 23 -11.74 7.37 7.23
CA ASN A 23 -13.04 6.97 6.71
C ASN A 23 -12.94 5.80 5.73
N SER A 24 -11.80 5.66 5.04
CA SER A 24 -11.58 4.60 4.04
C SER A 24 -10.28 3.84 4.24
N LEU A 25 -10.31 2.58 3.83
CA LEU A 25 -9.18 1.66 3.73
C LEU A 25 -9.08 1.21 2.27
N CYS A 26 -8.06 1.65 1.56
CA CYS A 26 -7.79 1.25 0.19
C CYS A 26 -6.65 0.22 0.18
N ILE A 27 -6.92 -0.98 -0.36
CA ILE A 27 -5.93 -2.04 -0.53
C ILE A 27 -5.68 -2.20 -2.02
N ARG A 28 -4.43 -2.14 -2.44
CA ARG A 28 -4.00 -2.42 -3.81
C ARG A 28 -2.91 -3.46 -3.79
N CYS A 29 -2.98 -4.41 -4.70
CA CYS A 29 -2.06 -5.52 -4.79
C CYS A 29 -1.63 -5.71 -6.24
N LEU A 30 -0.32 -5.86 -6.42
CA LEU A 30 0.27 -6.45 -7.61
C LEU A 30 0.69 -7.86 -7.24
N ALA A 31 0.06 -8.83 -7.89
CA ALA A 31 0.28 -10.23 -7.67
C ALA A 31 0.67 -10.92 -8.98
N PHE A 32 1.16 -12.15 -8.85
CA PHE A 32 1.55 -12.98 -9.97
C PHE A 32 0.92 -14.37 -9.86
N LYS A 33 0.60 -14.98 -11.00
CA LYS A 33 0.23 -16.40 -11.03
C LYS A 33 1.49 -17.25 -10.91
N LYS A 34 1.49 -18.18 -9.96
CA LYS A 34 2.52 -19.20 -9.76
C LYS A 34 1.82 -20.55 -9.59
N ASP A 35 2.00 -21.44 -10.56
CA ASP A 35 1.27 -22.70 -10.63
C ASP A 35 -0.26 -22.45 -10.54
N GLU A 36 -0.93 -23.01 -9.55
CA GLU A 36 -2.38 -22.82 -9.29
C GLU A 36 -2.68 -21.70 -8.27
N MET A 37 -1.67 -20.91 -7.87
CA MET A 37 -1.77 -19.89 -6.82
C MET A 37 -1.59 -18.47 -7.35
N ILE A 38 -2.18 -17.50 -6.65
CA ILE A 38 -1.91 -16.08 -6.83
C ILE A 38 -1.02 -15.62 -5.69
N VAL A 39 0.19 -15.19 -6.00
CA VAL A 39 1.20 -14.77 -5.03
C VAL A 39 1.35 -13.25 -5.08
N GLY A 40 1.12 -12.58 -3.97
CA GLY A 40 1.27 -11.14 -3.85
C GLY A 40 2.75 -10.75 -3.84
N ASN A 41 3.18 -9.96 -4.82
CA ASN A 41 4.55 -9.42 -4.84
C ASN A 41 4.65 -8.15 -4.01
N LYS A 42 3.69 -7.23 -4.18
CA LYS A 42 3.60 -6.00 -3.40
C LYS A 42 2.14 -5.63 -3.16
N THR A 43 1.84 -5.29 -1.91
CA THR A 43 0.53 -4.84 -1.46
C THR A 43 0.67 -3.52 -0.71
N THR A 44 -0.05 -2.50 -1.14
CA THR A 44 -0.14 -1.22 -0.45
C THR A 44 -1.52 -1.07 0.18
N ILE A 45 -1.52 -0.63 1.42
CA ILE A 45 -2.72 -0.48 2.24
C ILE A 45 -2.72 0.95 2.74
N LEU A 46 -3.64 1.76 2.24
CA LEU A 46 -3.72 3.19 2.56
C LEU A 46 -4.98 3.48 3.35
N LEU A 47 -4.80 3.99 4.56
CA LEU A 47 -5.87 4.62 5.34
C LEU A 47 -6.04 6.07 4.91
N SER A 48 -7.27 6.54 4.81
CA SER A 48 -7.53 7.93 4.42
C SER A 48 -8.78 8.52 5.08
N LYS A 49 -8.75 9.83 5.35
CA LYS A 49 -9.93 10.63 5.77
C LYS A 49 -10.95 10.80 4.64
N ARG A 50 -10.59 10.43 3.41
CA ARG A 50 -11.47 10.52 2.24
C ARG A 50 -12.64 9.54 2.35
N ASN A 51 -13.79 9.95 1.81
CA ASN A 51 -14.99 9.11 1.75
C ASN A 51 -14.73 7.82 0.92
N ARG A 52 -15.21 6.68 1.41
CA ARG A 52 -15.01 5.36 0.81
C ARG A 52 -15.46 5.28 -0.64
N ASP A 53 -16.71 5.66 -0.93
CA ASP A 53 -17.30 5.58 -2.27
C ASP A 53 -16.51 6.40 -3.29
N LYS A 54 -15.99 7.56 -2.87
CA LYS A 54 -15.15 8.39 -3.73
C LYS A 54 -13.81 7.71 -4.03
N VAL A 55 -13.16 7.14 -3.01
CA VAL A 55 -11.90 6.42 -3.19
C VAL A 55 -12.09 5.20 -4.08
N GLU A 56 -13.18 4.46 -3.90
CA GLU A 56 -13.50 3.29 -4.71
C GLU A 56 -13.66 3.62 -6.20
N LYS A 57 -14.43 4.67 -6.53
CA LYS A 57 -14.59 5.13 -7.92
C LYS A 57 -13.27 5.54 -8.56
N GLU A 58 -12.40 6.20 -7.80
CA GLU A 58 -11.09 6.60 -8.30
C GLU A 58 -10.18 5.41 -8.55
N VAL A 59 -10.11 4.47 -7.61
CA VAL A 59 -9.32 3.24 -7.75
C VAL A 59 -9.84 2.40 -8.91
N GLU A 60 -11.16 2.30 -9.08
CA GLU A 60 -11.79 1.60 -10.21
C GLU A 60 -11.43 2.28 -11.55
N SER A 61 -11.50 3.61 -11.63
CA SER A 61 -11.08 4.33 -12.83
C SER A 61 -9.60 4.13 -13.15
N GLU A 62 -8.72 4.15 -12.14
CA GLU A 62 -7.29 3.88 -12.33
C GLU A 62 -7.03 2.45 -12.79
N TYR A 63 -7.76 1.47 -12.23
CA TYR A 63 -7.68 0.08 -12.62
C TYR A 63 -8.05 -0.12 -14.10
N GLU A 64 -9.19 0.44 -14.54
CA GLU A 64 -9.61 0.33 -15.94
C GLU A 64 -8.62 1.04 -16.90
N ASN A 65 -8.06 2.19 -16.50
CA ASN A 65 -7.04 2.86 -17.32
C ASN A 65 -5.79 1.97 -17.52
N ILE A 66 -5.30 1.30 -16.48
CA ILE A 66 -4.14 0.40 -16.59
C ILE A 66 -4.48 -0.82 -17.46
N LYS A 67 -5.72 -1.30 -17.37
CA LYS A 67 -6.22 -2.40 -18.20
C LYS A 67 -6.25 -2.03 -19.68
N GLU A 68 -6.73 -0.84 -20.02
CA GLU A 68 -6.78 -0.34 -21.39
C GLU A 68 -5.38 -0.17 -22.01
N MET A 69 -4.35 0.10 -21.20
CA MET A 69 -2.95 0.20 -21.65
C MET A 69 -2.33 -1.15 -22.06
N SER A 70 -3.12 -2.23 -22.17
CA SER A 70 -2.68 -3.60 -22.56
C SER A 70 -1.64 -4.23 -21.62
N VAL A 71 -1.40 -3.62 -20.45
CA VAL A 71 -0.51 -4.13 -19.40
C VAL A 71 -1.01 -5.47 -18.83
N ILE A 72 -2.34 -5.66 -18.81
CA ILE A 72 -3.02 -6.82 -18.21
C ILE A 72 -3.04 -8.05 -19.15
N ASP A 73 -2.63 -7.90 -20.42
CA ASP A 73 -2.56 -9.03 -21.35
C ASP A 73 -1.37 -9.98 -21.07
N ILE A 74 -0.57 -9.68 -20.04
CA ILE A 74 0.39 -10.63 -19.50
C ILE A 74 -0.34 -11.55 -18.52
N ASP A 75 -0.64 -12.77 -18.98
CA ASP A 75 -1.37 -13.81 -18.21
C ASP A 75 -0.90 -14.01 -16.76
N ASP A 76 0.37 -13.70 -16.49
CA ASP A 76 1.03 -13.88 -15.21
C ASP A 76 0.86 -12.69 -14.26
N ILE A 77 0.48 -11.50 -14.73
CA ILE A 77 0.25 -10.31 -13.88
C ILE A 77 -1.21 -10.27 -13.44
N VAL A 78 -1.43 -10.07 -12.13
CA VAL A 78 -2.76 -9.88 -11.56
C VAL A 78 -2.79 -8.59 -10.75
N LEU A 79 -3.60 -7.63 -11.21
CA LEU A 79 -3.88 -6.40 -10.46
C LEU A 79 -5.16 -6.61 -9.64
N LEU A 80 -5.07 -6.43 -8.33
CA LEU A 80 -6.20 -6.60 -7.41
C LEU A 80 -6.33 -5.38 -6.51
N TYR A 81 -7.57 -5.06 -6.16
CA TYR A 81 -7.85 -4.02 -5.17
C TYR A 81 -9.13 -4.31 -4.39
N ASP A 82 -9.24 -3.67 -3.25
CA ASP A 82 -10.47 -3.64 -2.45
C ASP A 82 -10.52 -2.30 -1.69
N VAL A 83 -11.71 -1.72 -1.54
CA VAL A 83 -11.92 -0.49 -0.78
C VAL A 83 -12.99 -0.72 0.26
N LYS A 84 -12.62 -0.53 1.52
CA LYS A 84 -13.46 -0.80 2.69
C LYS A 84 -13.63 0.44 3.55
N ASP A 85 -14.60 0.42 4.44
CA ASP A 85 -14.65 1.36 5.55
C ASP A 85 -13.40 1.21 6.42
N ALA A 86 -12.87 2.33 6.91
CA ALA A 86 -11.63 2.31 7.71
C ALA A 86 -11.76 1.46 8.99
N ASN A 87 -12.96 1.38 9.58
CA ASN A 87 -13.21 0.55 10.76
C ASN A 87 -12.94 -0.95 10.55
N LYS A 88 -12.80 -1.40 9.30
CA LYS A 88 -12.40 -2.77 8.93
C LYS A 88 -10.90 -3.01 8.99
N ALA A 89 -10.07 -1.98 9.18
CA ALA A 89 -8.62 -2.13 9.20
C ALA A 89 -8.08 -3.12 10.26
N PRO A 90 -8.57 -3.15 11.52
CA PRO A 90 -8.11 -4.14 12.50
C PRO A 90 -8.45 -5.58 12.12
N GLU A 91 -9.66 -5.81 11.61
CA GLU A 91 -10.08 -7.12 11.11
C GLU A 91 -9.21 -7.55 9.92
N PHE A 92 -8.99 -6.64 8.97
CA PHE A 92 -8.14 -6.90 7.81
C PHE A 92 -6.69 -7.18 8.22
N TYR A 93 -6.14 -6.43 9.18
CA TYR A 93 -4.77 -6.65 9.67
C TYR A 93 -4.61 -8.04 10.30
N LYS A 94 -5.59 -8.50 11.08
CA LYS A 94 -5.59 -9.87 11.64
C LYS A 94 -5.61 -10.93 10.53
N THR A 95 -6.42 -10.73 9.49
CA THR A 95 -6.42 -11.63 8.33
C THR A 95 -5.07 -11.62 7.63
N LEU A 96 -4.47 -10.44 7.44
CA LEU A 96 -3.15 -10.29 6.82
C LEU A 96 -2.06 -11.07 7.59
N GLN A 97 -2.14 -11.14 8.92
CA GLN A 97 -1.21 -11.93 9.75
C GLN A 97 -1.32 -13.45 9.52
N THR A 98 -2.35 -13.94 8.85
CA THR A 98 -2.42 -15.35 8.42
C THR A 98 -1.51 -15.66 7.23
N GLY A 99 -0.92 -14.64 6.61
CA GLY A 99 -0.13 -14.78 5.38
C GLY A 99 -0.97 -14.78 4.10
N ARG A 100 -2.29 -14.62 4.22
CA ARG A 100 -3.25 -14.67 3.12
C ARG A 100 -4.25 -13.54 3.21
N ILE A 101 -4.62 -12.98 2.07
CA ILE A 101 -5.69 -11.97 1.98
C ILE A 101 -6.66 -12.32 0.85
N THR A 102 -7.90 -11.88 0.98
CA THR A 102 -8.90 -12.02 -0.09
C THR A 102 -9.24 -10.64 -0.64
N LEU A 103 -9.05 -10.46 -1.95
CA LEU A 103 -9.38 -9.22 -2.67
C LEU A 103 -10.30 -9.58 -3.84
N LYS A 104 -11.52 -9.03 -3.87
CA LYS A 104 -12.53 -9.32 -4.92
C LYS A 104 -12.63 -10.81 -5.29
N ASN A 105 -12.83 -11.66 -4.29
CA ASN A 105 -12.95 -13.12 -4.40
C ASN A 105 -11.69 -13.88 -4.86
N HIS A 106 -10.55 -13.20 -5.01
CA HIS A 106 -9.26 -13.85 -5.25
C HIS A 106 -8.52 -13.99 -3.92
N VAL A 107 -8.03 -15.20 -3.64
CA VAL A 107 -7.13 -15.44 -2.51
C VAL A 107 -5.71 -15.17 -2.98
N VAL A 108 -5.01 -14.30 -2.27
CA VAL A 108 -3.63 -13.91 -2.54
C VAL A 108 -2.75 -14.41 -1.38
N GLU A 109 -1.77 -15.23 -1.73
CA GLU A 109 -0.72 -15.66 -0.81
C GLU A 109 0.34 -14.57 -0.70
N ILE A 110 0.54 -14.01 0.49
CA ILE A 110 1.58 -13.00 0.76
C ILE A 110 2.88 -13.67 1.19
N GLY A 111 2.79 -14.68 2.06
CA GLY A 111 3.93 -15.36 2.66
C GLY A 111 3.66 -15.73 4.11
N GLU A 112 4.61 -16.38 4.77
CA GLU A 112 4.47 -16.79 6.17
C GLU A 112 4.73 -15.56 7.06
N TYR A 113 3.73 -15.14 7.86
CA TYR A 113 3.91 -14.02 8.78
C TYR A 113 4.94 -14.37 9.86
N ASP A 114 5.96 -13.53 10.03
CA ASP A 114 7.01 -13.75 11.02
C ASP A 114 6.66 -13.04 12.32
N GLU A 115 5.98 -13.75 13.22
CA GLU A 115 5.60 -13.24 14.56
C GLU A 115 6.81 -12.88 15.43
N ASN A 116 7.99 -13.45 15.15
CA ASN A 116 9.21 -13.18 15.92
C ASN A 116 9.88 -11.87 15.48
N GLN A 117 9.55 -11.35 14.30
CA GLN A 117 10.06 -10.08 13.81
C GLN A 117 9.08 -8.94 14.04
N LYS A 118 9.52 -7.94 14.79
CA LYS A 118 8.73 -6.73 14.99
C LYS A 118 8.52 -6.00 13.66
N PRO A 119 7.29 -5.53 13.39
CA PRO A 119 7.01 -4.66 12.27
C PRO A 119 7.90 -3.41 12.30
N THR A 120 8.24 -2.90 11.12
CA THR A 120 9.08 -1.71 10.99
C THR A 120 8.20 -0.48 10.85
N ILE A 121 8.44 0.53 11.69
CA ILE A 121 7.78 1.84 11.60
C ILE A 121 8.73 2.85 10.99
N ARG A 122 8.30 3.55 9.94
CA ARG A 122 9.07 4.61 9.27
C ARG A 122 8.35 5.95 9.34
N GLU A 123 9.13 7.02 9.42
CA GLU A 123 8.66 8.42 9.42
C GLU A 123 8.52 8.97 7.99
N GLU A 124 9.25 8.39 7.06
CA GLU A 124 9.19 8.70 5.63
C GLU A 124 8.44 7.59 4.91
N THR A 125 7.63 7.98 3.92
CA THR A 125 6.89 7.05 3.09
C THR A 125 7.61 6.73 1.78
N TYR A 126 7.65 5.47 1.39
CA TYR A 126 8.00 5.02 0.05
C TYR A 126 6.90 5.33 -0.98
N LEU A 127 5.65 5.48 -0.52
CA LEU A 127 4.52 5.80 -1.38
C LEU A 127 4.62 7.24 -1.89
N ARG A 128 4.47 7.41 -3.20
CA ARG A 128 4.28 8.72 -3.82
C ARG A 128 2.80 9.03 -3.94
N LEU A 129 2.15 9.20 -2.79
CA LEU A 129 0.72 9.48 -2.72
C LEU A 129 0.39 10.80 -3.43
N ARG A 130 -0.31 10.72 -4.56
CA ARG A 130 -0.69 11.93 -5.32
C ARG A 130 -1.70 12.81 -4.58
N HIS A 131 -2.43 12.22 -3.65
CA HIS A 131 -3.58 12.83 -2.99
C HIS A 131 -3.37 13.12 -1.51
N GLU A 132 -2.22 12.75 -0.93
CA GLU A 132 -1.97 12.88 0.50
C GLU A 132 -0.80 13.85 0.75
N LYS A 133 -1.08 14.95 1.43
CA LYS A 133 -0.09 16.01 1.72
C LYS A 133 0.40 16.00 3.17
N TYR A 134 -0.16 15.10 3.97
CA TYR A 134 0.13 15.02 5.39
C TYR A 134 1.32 14.07 5.62
N PRO A 135 2.06 14.24 6.74
CA PRO A 135 3.07 13.27 7.15
C PRO A 135 2.46 11.88 7.27
N ILE A 136 3.20 10.85 6.88
CA ILE A 136 2.71 9.46 6.86
C ILE A 136 3.60 8.60 7.73
N ILE A 137 2.98 7.80 8.58
CA ILE A 137 3.65 6.69 9.25
C ILE A 137 3.48 5.47 8.37
N GLU A 138 4.60 4.84 7.99
CA GLU A 138 4.55 3.53 7.36
C GLU A 138 4.76 2.44 8.40
N TYR A 139 3.89 1.46 8.37
CA TYR A 139 3.96 0.27 9.18
C TYR A 139 4.14 -0.94 8.27
N ILE A 140 5.26 -1.62 8.44
CA ILE A 140 5.73 -2.68 7.54
C ILE A 140 5.73 -4.01 8.32
N PRO A 141 4.67 -4.82 8.20
CA PRO A 141 4.65 -6.18 8.74
C PRO A 141 5.69 -7.07 8.05
N ARG A 142 6.16 -8.09 8.77
CA ARG A 142 7.24 -8.96 8.32
C ARG A 142 6.70 -10.30 7.89
N PHE A 143 7.09 -10.72 6.70
CA PHE A 143 6.76 -12.01 6.12
C PHE A 143 8.05 -12.67 5.65
N LYS A 144 8.07 -13.99 5.72
CA LYS A 144 9.01 -14.80 4.95
C LYS A 144 8.50 -14.83 3.51
N ALA A 145 9.27 -14.18 2.64
CA ALA A 145 8.91 -13.98 1.24
C ALA A 145 8.72 -15.32 0.51
N ILE A 146 7.76 -15.34 -0.40
CA ILE A 146 7.59 -16.41 -1.38
C ILE A 146 8.53 -16.12 -2.54
N ASP A 147 9.35 -17.10 -2.93
CA ASP A 147 10.25 -16.94 -4.07
C ASP A 147 9.45 -16.84 -5.38
N ILE A 148 9.57 -15.70 -6.05
CA ILE A 148 8.93 -15.37 -7.33
C ILE A 148 9.92 -14.76 -8.32
N GLU A 149 11.22 -14.91 -8.08
CA GLU A 149 12.27 -14.25 -8.87
C GLU A 149 12.22 -14.67 -10.35
N SER A 150 11.99 -15.96 -10.62
CA SER A 150 11.84 -16.46 -12.00
C SER A 150 10.68 -15.79 -12.74
N ILE A 151 9.52 -15.65 -12.07
CA ILE A 151 8.31 -15.05 -12.65
C ILE A 151 8.54 -13.57 -12.93
N LEU A 152 9.18 -12.85 -12.00
CA LEU A 152 9.50 -11.44 -12.18
C LEU A 152 10.38 -11.21 -13.40
N ASN A 153 11.45 -12.01 -13.56
CA ASN A 153 12.33 -11.94 -14.71
C ASN A 153 11.60 -12.21 -16.03
N ASP A 154 10.75 -13.24 -16.07
CA ASP A 154 9.97 -13.59 -17.26
C ASP A 154 8.98 -12.48 -17.63
N VAL A 155 8.26 -11.94 -16.64
CA VAL A 155 7.32 -10.83 -16.84
C VAL A 155 8.03 -9.57 -17.35
N GLU A 156 9.17 -9.21 -16.79
CA GLU A 156 9.90 -8.02 -17.23
C GLU A 156 10.41 -8.12 -18.66
N ASN A 157 10.91 -9.30 -19.04
CA ASN A 157 11.28 -9.56 -20.43
C ASN A 157 10.08 -9.39 -21.36
N ARG A 158 8.90 -9.88 -20.98
CA ARG A 158 7.66 -9.71 -21.75
C ARG A 158 7.21 -8.25 -21.82
N LEU A 159 7.23 -7.52 -20.70
CA LEU A 159 6.89 -6.08 -20.68
C LEU A 159 7.77 -5.29 -21.64
N TYR A 160 9.07 -5.57 -21.66
CA TYR A 160 10.00 -4.94 -22.59
C TYR A 160 9.62 -5.18 -24.05
N THR A 161 9.18 -6.39 -24.41
CA THR A 161 8.71 -6.70 -25.78
C THR A 161 7.43 -5.94 -26.17
N LEU A 162 6.62 -5.51 -25.19
CA LEU A 162 5.40 -4.73 -25.38
C LEU A 162 5.65 -3.22 -25.36
N GLY A 163 6.89 -2.77 -25.21
CA GLY A 163 7.26 -1.35 -25.13
C GLY A 163 7.01 -0.72 -23.76
N ILE A 164 6.65 -1.51 -22.74
CA ILE A 164 6.57 -1.08 -21.34
C ILE A 164 7.96 -1.24 -20.73
N TYR A 165 8.54 -0.15 -20.25
CA TYR A 165 9.95 -0.15 -19.86
C TYR A 165 10.26 -0.99 -18.62
N SER A 166 9.32 -1.13 -17.68
CA SER A 166 9.58 -1.84 -16.42
C SER A 166 8.33 -2.13 -15.60
N LEU A 167 8.37 -3.18 -14.78
CA LEU A 167 7.44 -3.40 -13.65
C LEU A 167 7.37 -2.20 -12.69
N ASN A 168 8.42 -1.37 -12.60
CA ASN A 168 8.41 -0.15 -11.80
C ASN A 168 7.34 0.85 -12.29
N GLU A 169 7.05 0.89 -13.59
CA GLU A 169 6.02 1.78 -14.13
C GLU A 169 4.63 1.35 -13.66
N ILE A 170 4.34 0.04 -13.72
CA ILE A 170 3.10 -0.55 -13.22
C ILE A 170 2.99 -0.37 -11.71
N GLY A 171 4.06 -0.66 -10.98
CA GLY A 171 4.12 -0.44 -9.53
C GLY A 171 3.89 1.01 -9.14
N PHE A 172 4.42 1.96 -9.91
CA PHE A 172 4.20 3.38 -9.67
C PHE A 172 2.77 3.80 -9.99
N GLN A 173 2.22 3.39 -11.13
CA GLN A 173 0.86 3.75 -11.54
C GLN A 173 -0.20 3.11 -10.63
N TRP A 174 0.01 1.85 -10.25
CA TRP A 174 -0.95 1.05 -9.50
C TRP A 174 -0.79 1.18 -8.00
N LEU A 175 0.42 0.94 -7.49
CA LEU A 175 0.70 0.89 -6.05
C LEU A 175 1.23 2.21 -5.49
N GLU A 176 1.48 3.20 -6.34
CA GLU A 176 2.19 4.45 -5.99
C GLU A 176 3.62 4.20 -5.45
N LEU A 177 4.24 3.07 -5.85
CA LEU A 177 5.59 2.68 -5.47
C LEU A 177 6.60 2.97 -6.61
N PRO A 178 7.54 3.92 -6.45
CA PRO A 178 8.44 4.32 -7.53
C PRO A 178 9.55 3.31 -7.86
N ASN A 179 10.02 2.52 -6.89
CA ASN A 179 11.18 1.62 -7.03
C ASN A 179 10.86 0.21 -6.51
N MET A 180 9.97 -0.52 -7.19
CA MET A 180 9.47 -1.81 -6.69
C MET A 180 10.56 -2.84 -6.42
N ARG A 181 11.60 -2.92 -7.26
CA ARG A 181 12.70 -3.88 -7.08
C ARG A 181 13.57 -3.62 -5.84
N GLU A 182 13.68 -2.35 -5.42
CA GLU A 182 14.47 -1.99 -4.24
C GLU A 182 13.71 -2.22 -2.93
N ILE A 183 12.38 -2.35 -3.02
CA ILE A 183 11.51 -2.53 -1.88
C ILE A 183 11.45 -4.01 -1.53
N THR A 184 12.15 -4.38 -0.45
CA THR A 184 12.27 -5.76 0.02
C THR A 184 11.05 -6.25 0.81
N TYR A 185 10.01 -5.42 0.99
CA TYR A 185 8.82 -5.76 1.76
C TYR A 185 7.64 -6.01 0.85
N ASP A 186 6.83 -7.02 1.16
CA ASP A 186 5.69 -7.40 0.33
C ASP A 186 4.42 -6.62 0.68
N VAL A 187 4.39 -6.01 1.88
CA VAL A 187 3.21 -5.29 2.36
C VAL A 187 3.61 -4.00 3.07
N LEU A 188 2.91 -2.92 2.76
CA LEU A 188 3.12 -1.59 3.33
C LEU A 188 1.79 -0.98 3.74
N LEU A 189 1.65 -0.66 5.03
CA LEU A 189 0.47 0.02 5.58
C LEU A 189 0.84 1.49 5.83
N ALA A 190 0.11 2.41 5.22
CA ALA A 190 0.32 3.84 5.35
C ALA A 190 -0.78 4.49 6.21
N PHE A 191 -0.33 5.23 7.22
CA PHE A 191 -1.14 5.98 8.16
C PHE A 191 -0.83 7.48 8.03
N PRO A 192 -1.56 8.22 7.17
CA PRO A 192 -1.46 9.67 7.13
C PRO A 192 -1.86 10.28 8.47
N ILE A 193 -1.07 11.21 8.98
CA ILE A 193 -1.35 11.90 10.24
C ILE A 193 -2.06 13.22 9.93
N TYR A 194 -3.37 13.24 10.09
CA TYR A 194 -4.18 14.45 9.89
C TYR A 194 -4.09 15.35 11.11
N PHE A 195 -3.31 16.42 10.99
CA PHE A 195 -3.36 17.53 11.94
C PHE A 195 -4.35 18.58 11.43
N GLU A 196 -5.22 19.07 12.32
CA GLU A 196 -5.87 20.34 12.03
C GLU A 196 -4.80 21.43 11.98
N GLN A 197 -4.74 22.18 10.88
CA GLN A 197 -4.01 23.44 10.89
C GLN A 197 -4.71 24.35 11.89
N VAL A 198 -4.19 24.40 13.12
CA VAL A 198 -4.52 25.50 14.02
C VAL A 198 -4.02 26.75 13.31
N HIS A 199 -4.94 27.59 12.84
CA HIS A 199 -4.58 28.91 12.35
C HIS A 199 -3.83 29.62 13.49
N LEU A 200 -2.49 29.63 13.40
CA LEU A 200 -1.71 30.50 14.25
C LEU A 200 -2.23 31.90 13.98
N PRO A 201 -2.58 32.67 15.02
CA PRO A 201 -3.04 34.03 14.83
C PRO A 201 -1.98 34.75 13.99
N LYS A 202 -2.41 35.37 12.88
CA LYS A 202 -1.55 36.29 12.15
C LYS A 202 -1.02 37.28 13.18
N LEU A 203 0.30 37.32 13.36
CA LEU A 203 0.95 38.38 14.14
C LEU A 203 0.72 39.69 13.39
N TYR A 204 -0.43 40.31 13.61
CA TYR A 204 -0.64 41.71 13.30
C TYR A 204 0.13 42.51 14.34
N GLY A 205 1.26 43.07 13.92
CA GLY A 205 2.02 44.03 14.73
C GLY A 205 3.48 43.66 14.90
N ASN A 206 4.32 44.14 13.99
CA ASN A 206 5.39 45.06 14.36
C ASN A 206 5.81 45.80 13.09
N THR A 207 5.26 47.01 12.97
CA THR A 207 5.89 48.10 12.24
C THR A 207 7.30 48.32 12.77
N PHE A 208 8.29 48.26 11.89
CA PHE A 208 9.51 49.04 12.02
C PHE A 208 9.44 50.19 11.02
#